data_AF-A0A969DWD5-F1
#
_entry.id   AF-A0A969DWD5-F1
#
_cell.length_a   1.000
_cell.length_b   1.000
_cell.length_c   1.000
_cell.angle_alpha   90.00
_cell.angle_beta   90.00
_cell.angle_gamma   90.00
#
_symmetry.space_group_name_H-M   'P 1'
#
loop_
_entity.id
_entity.type
_entity.pdbx_description
1 polymer ?
#
loop_
_entity_poly.entity_id
_entity_poly.type
_entity_poly.pdbx_seq_one_letter_code
_entity_poly.pdbx_strand_id
1 'polypeptide(L)'
;MFAISNKIYESGLVEWCHPDMALPVETSNDPLYPQQYYLNNTGQNGGTNNIDINAPEAWAITQGCDQIRVAVLDDGVEDHEDLAGRVLGGFTPTNPVNGNGRPEGVNIVDQSGNCVGRVGHGIACAGILGASHNNSIGIRGVAPNAQIVPVNILLQPEQQVLLQRG
;
A
#
# COMPACT_ATOMS: atom_id res chain seq x y z
N MET A 1 -6.49 -32.13 -4.86
CA MET A 1 -7.08 -31.30 -5.93
C MET A 1 -6.81 -31.85 -7.33
N PHE A 2 -5.59 -32.31 -7.66
CA PHE A 2 -5.27 -32.87 -9.00
C PHE A 2 -5.81 -34.27 -9.30
N ALA A 3 -6.16 -35.07 -8.29
CA ALA A 3 -6.52 -36.48 -8.49
C ALA A 3 -7.78 -36.71 -9.36
N ILE A 4 -8.74 -35.77 -9.36
CA ILE A 4 -9.96 -35.88 -10.17
C ILE A 4 -9.68 -35.50 -11.63
N SER A 5 -8.93 -34.42 -11.86
CA SER A 5 -8.50 -34.02 -13.21
C SER A 5 -7.64 -35.11 -13.85
N ASN A 6 -6.68 -35.70 -13.13
CA ASN A 6 -5.89 -36.82 -13.65
C ASN A 6 -6.78 -38.01 -14.02
N LYS A 7 -7.73 -38.41 -13.17
CA LYS A 7 -8.66 -39.51 -13.47
C LYS A 7 -9.52 -39.26 -14.71
N ILE A 8 -9.95 -38.02 -14.94
CA ILE A 8 -10.77 -37.66 -16.10
C ILE A 8 -9.92 -37.67 -17.38
N TYR A 9 -8.71 -37.12 -17.33
CA TYR A 9 -7.77 -37.19 -18.46
C TYR A 9 -7.38 -38.64 -18.79
N GLU A 10 -7.00 -39.42 -17.78
CA GLU A 10 -6.61 -40.83 -17.92
C GLU A 10 -7.76 -41.75 -18.37
N SER A 11 -9.02 -41.30 -18.27
CA SER A 11 -10.17 -42.07 -18.75
C SER A 11 -10.29 -42.13 -20.28
N GLY A 12 -9.59 -41.24 -21.01
CA GLY A 12 -9.67 -41.14 -22.47
C GLY A 12 -10.98 -40.56 -23.01
N LEU A 13 -11.89 -40.12 -22.13
CA LEU A 13 -13.17 -39.51 -22.50
C LEU A 13 -13.05 -38.05 -22.94
N VAL A 14 -11.91 -37.40 -22.68
CA VAL A 14 -11.64 -36.00 -23.02
C VAL A 14 -10.25 -35.85 -23.59
N GLU A 15 -10.07 -34.95 -24.53
CA GLU A 15 -8.75 -34.59 -25.08
C GLU A 15 -7.93 -33.77 -24.08
N TRP A 16 -8.60 -32.98 -23.24
CA TRP A 16 -7.95 -32.20 -22.18
C TRP A 16 -8.89 -31.96 -20.99
N CYS A 17 -8.32 -31.85 -19.79
CA CYS A 17 -9.00 -31.27 -18.64
C CYS A 17 -7.98 -30.61 -17.70
N HIS A 18 -8.39 -29.54 -17.02
CA HIS A 18 -7.63 -28.93 -15.93
C HIS A 18 -8.45 -28.98 -14.64
N PRO A 19 -7.80 -28.99 -13.46
CA PRO A 19 -8.50 -28.70 -12.23
C PRO A 19 -9.11 -27.30 -12.32
N ASP A 20 -10.39 -27.20 -11.97
CA ASP A 20 -11.01 -25.91 -11.72
C ASP A 20 -10.65 -25.48 -10.30
N MET A 21 -10.09 -24.28 -10.15
CA MET A 21 -9.71 -23.76 -8.85
C MET A 21 -10.89 -22.94 -8.33
N ALA A 22 -11.57 -23.46 -7.31
CA ALA A 22 -12.48 -22.65 -6.52
C ALA A 22 -11.65 -21.54 -5.87
N LEU A 23 -11.77 -20.32 -6.39
CA LEU A 23 -11.21 -19.15 -5.74
C LEU A 23 -12.13 -18.82 -4.55
N PRO A 24 -11.63 -18.84 -3.30
CA PRO A 24 -12.41 -18.31 -2.20
C PRO A 24 -12.71 -16.85 -2.51
N VAL A 25 -14.00 -16.50 -2.51
CA VAL A 25 -14.41 -15.10 -2.54
C VAL A 25 -14.07 -14.53 -1.16
N GLU A 26 -12.92 -13.88 -1.07
CA GLU A 26 -12.54 -13.09 0.10
C GLU A 26 -13.47 -11.88 0.20
N THR A 27 -14.46 -11.97 1.08
CA THR A 27 -15.27 -10.81 1.44
C THR A 27 -14.45 -9.89 2.33
N SER A 28 -14.13 -8.70 1.84
CA SER A 28 -13.44 -7.67 2.63
C SER A 28 -14.32 -7.15 3.76
N ASN A 29 -13.76 -7.00 4.95
CA ASN A 29 -14.37 -6.24 6.05
C ASN A 29 -13.81 -4.80 6.16
N ASP A 30 -12.89 -4.40 5.27
CA ASP A 30 -12.25 -3.09 5.28
C ASP A 30 -13.23 -2.05 4.68
N PRO A 31 -13.70 -1.07 5.46
CA PRO A 31 -14.87 -0.25 5.13
C PRO A 31 -14.67 0.66 3.90
N LEU A 32 -13.43 1.04 3.59
CA LEU A 32 -13.14 1.94 2.46
C LEU A 32 -12.69 1.19 1.20
N TYR A 33 -12.50 -0.14 1.25
CA TYR A 33 -12.13 -0.93 0.08
C TYR A 33 -13.08 -0.78 -1.11
N PRO A 34 -14.42 -0.70 -0.95
CA PRO A 34 -15.33 -0.44 -2.07
C PRO A 34 -15.06 0.86 -2.84
N GLN A 35 -14.34 1.82 -2.23
CA GLN A 35 -13.96 3.09 -2.85
C GLN A 35 -12.63 3.03 -3.61
N GLN A 36 -11.84 1.96 -3.44
CA GLN A 36 -10.50 1.82 -4.03
C GLN A 36 -10.56 1.24 -5.45
N TYR A 37 -11.11 2.04 -6.37
CA TYR A 37 -11.28 1.67 -7.79
C TYR A 37 -9.99 1.22 -8.48
N TYR A 38 -8.83 1.74 -8.05
CA TYR A 38 -7.55 1.35 -8.63
C TYR A 38 -7.14 -0.10 -8.31
N LEU A 39 -7.68 -0.71 -7.24
CA LEU A 39 -7.46 -2.11 -6.89
C LEU A 39 -8.45 -3.03 -7.60
N ASN A 40 -9.74 -2.64 -7.57
CA ASN A 40 -10.85 -3.39 -8.14
C ASN A 40 -11.96 -2.42 -8.57
N ASN A 41 -12.11 -2.24 -9.88
CA ASN A 41 -13.06 -1.31 -10.46
C ASN A 41 -14.31 -2.06 -10.92
N THR A 42 -15.38 -1.98 -10.13
CA THR A 42 -16.68 -2.56 -10.44
C THR A 42 -17.63 -1.56 -11.12
N GLY A 43 -17.10 -0.45 -11.65
CA GLY A 43 -17.89 0.68 -12.20
C GLY A 43 -18.36 1.68 -11.14
N GLN A 44 -17.75 1.69 -9.95
CA GLN A 44 -18.06 2.67 -8.90
C GLN A 44 -17.84 4.10 -9.41
N ASN A 45 -18.66 5.03 -8.92
CA ASN A 45 -18.61 6.45 -9.27
C ASN A 45 -18.67 6.76 -10.79
N GLY A 46 -19.25 5.85 -11.60
CA GLY A 46 -19.37 6.02 -13.05
C GLY A 46 -18.10 5.69 -13.83
N GLY A 47 -17.13 5.00 -13.21
CA GLY A 47 -15.96 4.47 -13.90
C GLY A 47 -16.30 3.34 -14.89
N THR A 48 -15.34 3.02 -15.77
CA THR A 48 -15.44 1.84 -16.64
C THR A 48 -14.99 0.61 -15.87
N ASN A 49 -15.85 -0.41 -15.80
CA ASN A 49 -15.59 -1.68 -15.14
C ASN A 49 -14.27 -2.31 -15.64
N ASN A 50 -13.51 -2.93 -14.73
CA ASN A 50 -12.27 -3.67 -15.01
C ASN A 50 -11.10 -2.81 -15.55
N ILE A 51 -11.16 -1.49 -15.35
CA ILE A 51 -10.01 -0.59 -15.55
C ILE A 51 -9.37 -0.36 -14.18
N ASP A 52 -8.48 -1.27 -13.80
CA ASP A 52 -7.75 -1.35 -12.52
C ASP A 52 -6.48 -2.21 -12.68
N ILE A 53 -5.80 -2.52 -11.57
CA ILE A 53 -4.57 -3.34 -11.59
C ILE A 53 -4.83 -4.85 -11.43
N ASN A 54 -6.09 -5.30 -11.40
CA ASN A 54 -6.51 -6.67 -11.06
C ASN A 54 -5.88 -7.17 -9.75
N ALA A 55 -5.98 -6.35 -8.69
CA ALA A 55 -5.39 -6.67 -7.40
C ALA A 55 -5.99 -7.92 -6.74
N PRO A 56 -7.32 -8.15 -6.75
CA PRO A 56 -7.92 -9.37 -6.21
C PRO A 56 -7.36 -10.66 -6.81
N GLU A 57 -7.16 -10.67 -8.13
CA GLU A 57 -6.60 -11.79 -8.87
C GLU A 57 -5.13 -12.01 -8.48
N ALA A 58 -4.35 -10.94 -8.34
CA ALA A 58 -2.97 -11.01 -7.88
C ALA A 58 -2.87 -11.53 -6.42
N TRP A 59 -3.77 -11.11 -5.53
CA TRP A 59 -3.79 -11.55 -4.13
C TRP A 59 -4.14 -13.02 -3.96
N ALA A 60 -4.83 -13.63 -4.92
CA ALA A 60 -5.03 -15.08 -4.96
C ALA A 60 -3.70 -15.85 -5.19
N ILE A 61 -2.68 -15.17 -5.71
CA ILE A 61 -1.32 -15.71 -5.90
C ILE A 61 -0.45 -15.35 -4.69
N THR A 62 -0.37 -14.07 -4.33
CA THR A 62 0.40 -13.59 -3.17
C THR A 62 -0.07 -12.22 -2.69
N GLN A 63 0.05 -11.98 -1.38
CA GLN A 63 -0.18 -10.68 -0.74
C GLN A 63 1.14 -10.04 -0.27
N GLY A 64 2.28 -10.54 -0.78
CA GLY A 64 3.62 -10.21 -0.30
C GLY A 64 4.00 -10.99 0.96
N CYS A 65 5.16 -10.67 1.51
CA CYS A 65 5.68 -11.24 2.77
C CYS A 65 6.57 -10.23 3.50
N ASP A 66 6.88 -10.53 4.75
CA ASP A 66 7.69 -9.70 5.64
C ASP A 66 9.17 -9.61 5.24
N GLN A 67 9.62 -10.47 4.32
CA GLN A 67 10.97 -10.41 3.75
C GLN A 67 11.12 -9.31 2.70
N ILE A 68 10.01 -8.79 2.15
CA ILE A 68 10.01 -7.70 1.17
C ILE A 68 9.96 -6.38 1.92
N ARG A 69 10.96 -5.53 1.66
CA ARG A 69 11.04 -4.16 2.19
C ARG A 69 10.89 -3.17 1.05
N VAL A 70 9.97 -2.22 1.22
CA VAL A 70 9.75 -1.13 0.26
C VAL A 70 10.04 0.20 0.94
N ALA A 71 10.96 0.96 0.35
CA ALA A 71 11.30 2.29 0.85
C ALA A 71 10.32 3.34 0.32
N VAL A 72 9.73 4.14 1.21
CA VAL A 72 8.87 5.26 0.86
C VAL A 72 9.65 6.55 1.09
N LEU A 73 10.14 7.14 -0.01
CA LEU A 73 10.89 8.39 -0.01
C LEU A 73 9.92 9.56 -0.18
N ASP A 74 9.53 10.18 0.92
CA ASP A 74 8.45 11.17 0.92
C ASP A 74 8.55 12.14 2.12
N ASP A 75 7.45 12.77 2.52
CA ASP A 75 7.35 13.64 3.71
C ASP A 75 7.29 12.89 5.05
N GLY A 76 7.38 11.56 4.98
CA GLY A 76 7.49 10.64 6.11
C GLY A 76 6.31 9.68 6.23
N VAL A 77 6.52 8.59 6.96
CA VAL A 77 5.46 7.61 7.26
C VAL A 77 5.35 7.47 8.76
N GLU A 78 4.15 7.69 9.29
CA GLU A 78 3.84 7.48 10.69
C GLU A 78 3.41 6.02 10.97
N ASP A 79 3.39 5.67 12.25
CA ASP A 79 2.89 4.37 12.69
C ASP A 79 1.37 4.43 12.78
N HIS A 80 0.71 3.94 11.73
CA HIS A 80 -0.74 3.96 11.62
C HIS A 80 -1.33 2.59 11.94
N GLU A 81 -2.49 2.56 12.60
CA GLU A 81 -3.18 1.31 12.98
C GLU A 81 -3.40 0.36 11.78
N ASP A 82 -3.70 0.94 10.62
CA ASP A 82 -3.92 0.20 9.38
C ASP A 82 -2.62 -0.37 8.77
N LEU A 83 -1.44 0.02 9.24
CA LEU A 83 -0.15 -0.56 8.85
C LEU A 83 0.34 -1.63 9.83
N ALA A 84 -0.37 -1.86 10.94
CA ALA A 84 -0.14 -2.96 11.88
C ALA A 84 1.32 -3.13 12.34
N GLY A 85 2.03 -2.02 12.60
CA GLY A 85 3.42 -2.04 13.07
C GLY A 85 4.44 -2.49 12.03
N ARG A 86 4.08 -2.55 10.74
CA ARG A 86 4.98 -2.92 9.62
C ARG A 86 5.82 -1.75 9.10
N VAL A 87 5.76 -0.60 9.78
CA VAL A 87 6.63 0.56 9.53
C VAL A 87 7.91 0.38 10.34
N LEU A 88 9.01 0.10 9.64
CA LEU A 88 10.33 -0.07 10.22
C LEU A 88 10.97 1.27 10.59
N GLY A 89 12.10 1.18 11.31
CA GLY A 89 12.98 2.32 11.46
C GLY A 89 13.52 2.79 10.10
N GLY A 90 13.40 4.08 9.85
CA GLY A 90 13.73 4.73 8.60
C GLY A 90 14.93 5.66 8.68
N PHE A 91 14.97 6.64 7.79
CA PHE A 91 16.02 7.65 7.75
C PHE A 91 15.45 9.04 7.46
N THR A 92 15.98 10.06 8.14
CA THR A 92 15.72 11.47 7.81
C THR A 92 17.06 12.17 7.56
N PRO A 93 17.40 12.59 6.31
CA PRO A 93 18.69 13.20 6.02
C PRO A 93 18.96 14.51 6.79
N THR A 94 17.90 15.27 7.11
CA THR A 94 17.98 16.52 7.87
C THR A 94 18.17 16.31 9.37
N ASN A 95 17.94 15.08 9.85
CA ASN A 95 18.13 14.67 11.24
C ASN A 95 18.86 13.32 11.28
N PRO A 96 20.14 13.26 10.89
CA PRO A 96 20.85 11.99 10.70
C PRO A 96 21.14 11.24 12.01
N VAL A 97 20.93 11.87 13.17
CA VAL A 97 21.21 11.26 14.48
C VAL A 97 19.97 10.58 15.07
N ASN A 98 18.80 11.22 14.98
CA ASN A 98 17.57 10.71 15.60
C ASN A 98 16.41 10.55 14.60
N GLY A 99 16.64 10.88 13.34
CA GLY A 99 15.64 10.88 12.28
C GLY A 99 15.31 9.48 11.82
N ASN A 100 14.08 9.06 12.07
CA ASN A 100 13.61 7.70 11.82
C ASN A 100 12.70 7.60 10.59
N GLY A 101 12.76 8.57 9.66
CA GLY A 101 11.87 8.66 8.49
C GLY A 101 10.42 9.04 8.80
N ARG A 102 10.10 9.34 10.07
CA ARG A 102 8.76 9.79 10.46
C ARG A 102 8.55 11.27 10.10
N PRO A 103 7.29 11.74 9.98
CA PRO A 103 6.99 13.16 9.87
C PRO A 103 7.55 13.92 11.08
N GLU A 104 8.35 14.97 10.86
CA GLU A 104 8.99 15.73 11.95
C GLU A 104 8.15 16.94 12.43
N GLY A 105 6.82 16.84 12.37
CA GLY A 105 5.94 17.93 12.83
C GLY A 105 6.07 19.24 12.05
N VAL A 106 6.58 19.18 10.82
CA VAL A 106 6.68 20.33 9.93
C VAL A 106 5.30 20.68 9.42
N ASN A 107 4.57 21.55 10.13
CA ASN A 107 3.49 22.26 9.46
C ASN A 107 4.11 22.97 8.26
N ILE A 108 3.60 22.72 7.05
CA ILE A 108 4.00 23.54 5.91
C ILE A 108 3.41 24.90 6.21
N VAL A 109 4.27 25.86 6.57
CA VAL A 109 3.86 27.22 6.91
C VAL A 109 4.26 28.18 5.81
N ASP A 110 3.41 29.18 5.55
CA ASP A 110 3.78 30.29 4.69
C ASP A 110 4.79 31.23 5.38
N GLN A 111 5.27 32.24 4.65
CA GLN A 111 6.21 33.25 5.18
C GLN A 111 5.63 34.06 6.36
N SER A 112 4.32 33.99 6.59
CA SER A 112 3.64 34.65 7.71
C SER A 112 3.41 33.71 8.90
N GLY A 113 3.89 32.46 8.81
CA GLY A 113 3.73 31.44 9.85
C GLY A 113 2.36 30.73 9.84
N ASN A 114 1.51 30.94 8.83
CA ASN A 114 0.22 30.26 8.74
C ASN A 114 0.41 28.83 8.22
N CYS A 115 -0.26 27.85 8.82
CA CYS A 115 -0.29 26.48 8.31
C CYS A 115 -1.00 26.43 6.95
N VAL A 116 -0.24 26.19 5.87
CA VAL A 116 -0.72 26.08 4.48
C VAL A 116 -0.70 24.66 3.93
N GLY A 117 -0.22 23.68 4.69
CA GLY A 117 -0.25 22.28 4.30
C GLY A 117 -0.07 21.34 5.47
N ARG A 118 -0.60 20.12 5.32
CA ARG A 118 -0.41 19.02 6.25
C ARG A 118 0.61 18.05 5.65
N VAL A 119 1.54 17.60 6.48
CA VAL A 119 2.37 16.41 6.21
C VAL A 119 1.44 15.21 6.23
N GLY A 120 1.53 14.34 5.23
CA GLY A 120 0.65 13.19 5.09
C GLY A 120 0.67 12.53 3.72
N HIS A 121 1.51 13.00 2.80
CA HIS A 121 1.64 12.41 1.48
C HIS A 121 2.30 11.02 1.56
N GLY A 122 3.36 10.88 2.35
CA GLY A 122 4.07 9.64 2.57
C GLY A 122 3.23 8.56 3.24
N ILE A 123 2.40 8.91 4.23
CA ILE A 123 1.47 7.95 4.85
C ILE A 123 0.37 7.51 3.88
N ALA A 124 -0.12 8.41 3.01
CA ALA A 124 -1.08 8.04 1.96
C ALA A 124 -0.47 7.08 0.94
N CYS A 125 0.77 7.34 0.49
CA CYS A 125 1.52 6.42 -0.35
C CYS A 125 1.76 5.07 0.33
N ALA A 126 2.14 5.07 1.60
CA ALA A 126 2.34 3.87 2.40
C ALA A 126 1.03 3.06 2.58
N GLY A 127 -0.12 3.73 2.69
CA GLY A 127 -1.43 3.08 2.72
C GLY A 127 -1.76 2.35 1.42
N ILE A 128 -1.58 3.01 0.26
CA ILE A 128 -1.75 2.38 -1.06
C ILE A 128 -0.81 1.18 -1.21
N LEU A 129 0.43 1.31 -0.76
CA LEU A 129 1.42 0.25 -0.79
C LEU A 129 1.00 -0.95 0.06
N GLY A 130 0.61 -0.74 1.31
CA GLY A 130 0.64 -1.81 2.31
C GLY A 130 -0.33 -1.68 3.47
N ALA A 131 -1.44 -0.94 3.36
CA ALA A 131 -2.54 -1.05 4.33
C ALA A 131 -2.98 -2.51 4.51
N SER A 132 -3.33 -2.86 5.73
CA SER A 132 -3.64 -4.24 6.12
C SER A 132 -4.93 -4.69 5.44
N HIS A 133 -5.08 -6.00 5.29
CA HIS A 133 -6.34 -6.57 4.84
C HIS A 133 -7.12 -7.12 6.03
N ASN A 134 -8.44 -7.02 5.95
CA ASN A 134 -9.40 -7.68 6.83
C ASN A 134 -9.29 -7.29 8.32
N ASN A 135 -8.88 -6.07 8.63
CA ASN A 135 -8.72 -5.59 10.02
C ASN A 135 -9.90 -4.71 10.50
N SER A 136 -10.98 -4.63 9.72
CA SER A 136 -12.20 -3.84 10.01
C SER A 136 -12.01 -2.33 10.04
N ILE A 137 -10.89 -1.81 9.55
CA ILE A 137 -10.59 -0.38 9.50
C ILE A 137 -10.06 0.01 8.11
N GLY A 138 -10.10 1.30 7.81
CA GLY A 138 -9.37 1.88 6.69
C GLY A 138 -9.57 1.20 5.32
N ILE A 139 -8.44 1.02 4.63
CA ILE A 139 -8.31 0.65 3.22
C ILE A 139 -7.51 -0.65 3.09
N ARG A 140 -7.32 -1.14 1.86
CA ARG A 140 -6.41 -2.23 1.51
C ARG A 140 -5.17 -1.74 0.77
N GLY A 141 -4.01 -2.33 1.07
CA GLY A 141 -2.77 -2.09 0.34
C GLY A 141 -2.56 -3.08 -0.80
N VAL A 142 -1.69 -2.73 -1.76
CA VAL A 142 -1.28 -3.66 -2.82
C VAL A 142 -0.53 -4.88 -2.25
N ALA A 143 0.32 -4.67 -1.25
CA ALA A 143 1.16 -5.68 -0.60
C ALA A 143 1.02 -5.61 0.93
N PRO A 144 -0.10 -6.08 1.51
CA PRO A 144 -0.43 -5.93 2.93
C PRO A 144 0.48 -6.73 3.87
N ASN A 145 1.42 -7.53 3.37
CA ASN A 145 2.39 -8.25 4.20
C ASN A 145 3.83 -7.69 4.06
N ALA A 146 4.06 -6.72 3.18
CA ALA A 146 5.37 -6.10 3.03
C ALA A 146 5.72 -5.20 4.22
N GLN A 147 7.03 -5.03 4.45
CA GLN A 147 7.58 -4.09 5.42
C GLN A 147 7.86 -2.74 4.75
N ILE A 148 7.60 -1.65 5.46
CA ILE A 148 7.72 -0.29 4.96
C ILE A 148 8.92 0.38 5.62
N VAL A 149 9.85 0.90 4.82
CA VAL A 149 11.01 1.65 5.31
C VAL A 149 10.81 3.12 4.96
N PRO A 150 10.52 4.00 5.93
CA PRO A 150 10.30 5.39 5.61
C PRO A 150 11.62 6.14 5.39
N VAL A 151 11.64 7.03 4.40
CA VAL A 151 12.74 7.97 4.19
C VAL A 151 12.14 9.35 4.05
N ASN A 152 12.23 10.16 5.10
CA ASN A 152 11.68 11.50 5.10
C ASN A 152 12.68 12.44 4.42
N ILE A 153 12.38 12.89 3.20
CA ILE A 153 13.22 13.78 2.40
C ILE A 153 12.72 15.23 2.42
N LEU A 154 11.64 15.53 3.14
CA LEU A 154 11.10 16.88 3.19
C LEU A 154 12.02 17.78 4.01
N LEU A 155 12.56 18.80 3.36
CA LEU A 155 13.43 19.79 3.99
C LEU A 155 12.61 20.68 4.93
N GLN A 156 13.12 20.91 6.13
CA GLN A 156 12.57 21.91 7.04
C GLN A 156 12.68 23.31 6.42
N PRO A 157 11.71 24.23 6.66
CA PRO A 157 11.68 25.56 6.05
C PRO A 157 12.99 26.35 6.19
N GLU A 158 13.69 26.20 7.32
CA GLU A 158 14.97 26.87 7.58
C GLU A 158 16.07 26.48 6.58
N GLN A 159 16.01 25.26 6.03
CA GLN A 159 16.95 24.76 5.04
C GLN A 159 16.54 25.08 3.60
N GLN A 160 15.24 25.33 3.34
CA GLN A 160 14.77 25.79 2.03
C GLN A 160 15.23 27.23 1.73
N VAL A 161 15.31 28.09 2.75
CA VAL A 161 15.80 29.48 2.61
C VAL A 161 17.28 29.53 2.22
N LEU A 162 18.08 28.55 2.67
CA LEU A 162 19.50 28.48 2.33
C LEU A 162 19.75 28.03 0.89
N LEU A 163 18.86 27.21 0.32
CA LEU A 163 18.97 26.74 -1.07
C LEU A 163 18.51 27.77 -2.11
N GLN A 164 17.71 28.76 -1.72
CA GLN A 164 17.26 29.85 -2.60
C GLN A 164 18.24 31.04 -2.64
N ARG A 165 19.37 30.96 -1.93
CA ARG A 165 20.42 32.00 -1.90
C ARG A 165 21.68 31.62 -2.68
N GLY A 166 21.61 30.57 -3.49
CA GLY A 166 22.66 30.16 -4.44
C GLY A 166 22.52 30.82 -5.80
#